data_AF-A0A1H8XIJ1-F1
#
_entry.id   AF-A0A1H8XIJ1-F1
#
_cell.length_a   1.000
_cell.length_b   1.000
_cell.length_c   1.000
_cell.angle_alpha   90.00
_cell.angle_beta   90.00
_cell.angle_gamma   90.00
#
_symmetry.space_group_name_H-M   'P 1'
#
loop_
_entity.id
_entity.type
_entity.pdbx_description
1 polymer ?
#
loop_
_entity_poly.entity_id
_entity_poly.type
_entity_poly.pdbx_seq_one_letter_code
_entity_poly.pdbx_strand_id
1 'polypeptide(L)'
;MKTQPEIVWIVSFGIGEDGGFINYLVEQADLSEYPKQTADTLRNKIGEGVFYSSQEAETWGEEQMQGRECGCTCKKGCCKQKK
;
A
#
# COMPACT_ATOMS: atom_id res chain seq x y z
N MET A 1 23.06 -14.44 -20.28
CA MET A 1 22.85 -13.05 -19.83
C MET A 1 22.33 -13.13 -18.41
N LYS A 2 23.04 -12.60 -17.41
CA LYS A 2 22.51 -12.53 -16.05
C LYS A 2 21.56 -11.33 -16.03
N THR A 3 20.26 -11.59 -16.04
CA THR A 3 19.25 -10.58 -15.74
C THR A 3 19.62 -10.02 -14.38
N GLN A 4 19.88 -8.72 -14.29
CA GLN A 4 20.16 -8.10 -13.00
C GLN A 4 18.92 -8.29 -12.12
N PRO A 5 19.08 -8.63 -10.82
CA PRO A 5 17.94 -8.78 -9.93
C PRO A 5 17.19 -7.45 -9.88
N GLU A 6 15.89 -7.51 -10.16
CA GLU A 6 15.01 -6.36 -10.18
C GLU A 6 14.18 -6.41 -8.91
N ILE A 7 14.77 -5.87 -7.84
CA ILE A 7 14.20 -5.92 -6.50
C ILE A 7 13.14 -4.84 -6.33
N VAL A 8 11.97 -5.26 -5.86
CA VAL A 8 10.86 -4.38 -5.48
C VAL A 8 10.37 -4.72 -4.08
N TRP A 9 9.62 -3.80 -3.49
CA TRP A 9 9.01 -3.87 -2.18
C TRP A 9 7.49 -3.79 -2.34
N ILE A 10 6.80 -4.85 -1.92
CA ILE A 10 5.35 -5.00 -2.07
C ILE A 10 4.70 -4.78 -0.72
N VAL A 11 3.69 -3.92 -0.68
CA VAL A 11 2.88 -3.62 0.50
C VAL A 11 1.60 -4.44 0.45
N SER A 12 1.41 -5.29 1.46
CA SER A 12 0.23 -6.13 1.64
C SER A 12 -0.54 -5.69 2.89
N PHE A 13 -1.86 -5.59 2.82
CA PHE A 13 -2.69 -5.23 3.96
C PHE A 13 -3.44 -6.44 4.50
N GLY A 14 -3.46 -6.60 5.82
CA GLY A 14 -4.39 -7.50 6.48
C GLY A 14 -5.76 -6.86 6.55
N ILE A 15 -6.78 -7.61 6.16
CA ILE A 15 -8.19 -7.20 6.23
C ILE A 15 -8.83 -7.86 7.45
N GLY A 16 -9.32 -7.04 8.39
CA GLY A 16 -10.10 -7.51 9.53
C GLY A 16 -11.53 -7.87 9.15
N GLU A 17 -12.29 -8.44 10.09
CA GLU A 17 -13.66 -8.89 9.86
C GLU A 17 -14.63 -7.78 9.41
N ASP A 18 -14.34 -6.52 9.76
CA ASP A 18 -15.09 -5.33 9.33
C ASP A 18 -14.75 -4.87 7.89
N GLY A 19 -13.85 -5.57 7.19
CA GLY A 19 -13.36 -5.15 5.87
C GLY A 19 -12.36 -3.99 5.95
N GLY A 20 -11.88 -3.66 7.15
CA GLY A 20 -10.86 -2.63 7.36
C GLY A 20 -9.43 -3.14 7.37
N PHE A 21 -8.48 -2.26 7.03
CA PHE A 21 -7.07 -2.56 7.18
C PHE A 21 -6.72 -2.61 8.67
N ILE A 22 -6.17 -3.74 9.13
CA ILE A 22 -5.78 -3.94 10.54
C ILE A 22 -4.27 -3.87 10.75
N ASN A 23 -3.50 -4.18 9.71
CA ASN A 23 -2.05 -4.08 9.66
C ASN A 23 -1.59 -4.05 8.19
N TYR A 24 -0.32 -3.72 7.99
CA TYR A 24 0.36 -3.85 6.71
C TYR A 24 1.68 -4.59 6.88
N LEU A 25 2.14 -5.19 5.80
CA LEU A 25 3.41 -5.89 5.68
C LEU A 25 4.12 -5.39 4.43
N VAL A 26 5.43 -5.17 4.53
CA VAL A 26 6.27 -4.81 3.39
C VAL A 26 7.21 -5.98 3.11
N GLU A 27 7.10 -6.58 1.91
CA GLU A 27 7.86 -7.75 1.50
C GLU A 27 8.78 -7.42 0.33
N GLN A 28 10.02 -7.91 0.38
CA GLN A 28 10.95 -7.82 -0.73
C GLN A 28 10.69 -8.93 -1.75
N ALA A 29 10.64 -8.59 -3.03
CA ALA A 29 10.46 -9.53 -4.13
C ALA A 29 11.42 -9.24 -5.28
N ASP A 30 12.02 -10.28 -5.89
CA ASP A 30 12.78 -10.14 -7.14
C ASP A 30 11.87 -10.43 -8.34
N LEU A 31 11.61 -9.41 -9.16
CA LEU A 31 10.79 -9.55 -10.37
C LEU A 31 11.39 -10.51 -11.39
N SER A 32 12.69 -10.81 -11.31
CA SER A 32 13.37 -11.78 -12.17
C SER A 32 12.97 -13.22 -11.88
N GLU A 33 12.49 -13.52 -10.67
CA GLU A 33 12.02 -14.85 -10.27
C GLU A 33 10.58 -15.12 -10.74
N TYR A 34 9.85 -14.08 -11.16
CA TYR A 34 8.47 -14.20 -11.61
C TYR A 34 8.37 -14.41 -13.13
N PRO A 35 7.32 -15.09 -13.61
CA PRO A 35 6.98 -15.11 -15.01
C PRO A 35 6.80 -13.69 -15.57
N LYS A 36 7.18 -13.47 -16.83
CA LYS A 36 7.13 -12.15 -17.47
C LYS A 36 5.79 -11.43 -17.30
N GLN A 37 4.65 -12.14 -17.38
CA GLN A 37 3.33 -11.55 -17.16
C GLN A 37 3.11 -11.04 -15.73
N THR A 38 3.56 -11.80 -14.74
CA THR A 38 3.45 -11.42 -13.33
C THR A 38 4.39 -10.27 -13.01
N ALA A 39 5.63 -10.32 -13.51
CA ALA A 39 6.58 -9.21 -13.38
C ALA A 39 6.05 -7.92 -14.02
N ASP A 40 5.45 -8.00 -15.20
CA ASP A 40 4.82 -6.86 -15.87
C ASP A 40 3.65 -6.31 -15.05
N THR A 41 2.81 -7.19 -14.50
CA THR A 41 1.71 -6.78 -13.61
C THR A 41 2.22 -6.03 -12.39
N LEU A 42 3.29 -6.50 -11.76
CA LEU A 42 3.89 -5.84 -10.60
C LEU A 42 4.53 -4.51 -10.98
N ARG A 43 5.17 -4.41 -12.15
CA ARG A 43 5.68 -3.14 -12.69
C ARG A 43 4.59 -2.10 -12.94
N ASN A 44 3.42 -2.53 -13.43
CA ASN A 44 2.28 -1.64 -13.62
C ASN A 44 1.67 -1.16 -12.28
N LYS A 45 1.98 -1.83 -11.16
CA LYS A 45 1.56 -1.44 -9.81
C LYS A 45 2.61 -0.62 -9.05
N ILE A 46 3.69 -0.20 -9.72
CA ILE A 46 4.69 0.65 -9.08
C ILE A 46 4.04 1.99 -8.69
N GLY A 47 4.16 2.37 -7.42
CA GLY A 47 3.47 3.51 -6.83
C GLY A 47 2.11 3.18 -6.21
N GLU A 48 1.56 1.99 -6.47
CA GLU A 48 0.25 1.53 -6.00
C GLU A 48 0.39 0.25 -5.16
N GLY A 49 1.21 0.34 -4.11
CA GLY A 49 1.53 -0.80 -3.24
C GLY A 49 2.74 -1.63 -3.70
N VAL A 50 3.43 -1.25 -4.77
CA VAL A 50 4.74 -1.81 -5.15
C VAL A 50 5.73 -0.67 -5.34
N PHE A 51 6.95 -0.77 -4.82
CA PHE A 51 7.93 0.32 -4.85
C PHE A 51 9.35 -0.21 -5.05
N TYR A 52 10.24 0.62 -5.59
CA TYR A 52 11.67 0.27 -5.69
C TYR A 52 12.44 0.56 -4.39
N SER A 53 11.86 1.33 -3.47
CA SER A 53 12.44 1.69 -2.18
C SER A 53 11.60 1.13 -1.03
N SER A 54 12.26 0.50 -0.06
CA SER A 54 11.59 0.02 1.17
C SER A 54 10.97 1.18 1.94
N GLN A 55 11.69 2.31 2.03
CA GLN A 55 11.23 3.47 2.77
C GLN A 55 9.97 4.09 2.16
N GLU A 56 9.87 4.12 0.83
CA GLU A 56 8.66 4.58 0.14
C GLU A 56 7.49 3.62 0.37
N ALA A 57 7.74 2.30 0.31
CA ALA A 57 6.73 1.29 0.59
C ALA A 57 6.22 1.36 2.03
N GLU A 58 7.10 1.54 3.01
CA GLU A 58 6.75 1.67 4.43
C GLU A 58 5.95 2.94 4.69
N THR A 59 6.42 4.09 4.15
CA THR A 59 5.71 5.37 4.28
C THR A 59 4.32 5.27 3.68
N TRP A 60 4.20 4.77 2.45
CA TRP A 60 2.91 4.64 1.78
C TRP A 60 1.97 3.69 2.53
N GLY A 61 2.48 2.55 3.01
CA GLY A 61 1.70 1.60 3.82
C GLY A 61 1.18 2.23 5.10
N GLU A 62 2.02 3.00 5.80
CA GLU A 62 1.63 3.76 6.99
C GLU A 62 0.57 4.83 6.66
N GLU A 63 0.72 5.57 5.56
CA GLU A 63 -0.27 6.56 5.10
C GLU A 63 -1.63 5.92 4.79
N GLN A 64 -1.66 4.73 4.18
CA GLN A 64 -2.93 4.02 3.94
C GLN A 64 -3.61 3.56 5.22
N MET A 65 -2.83 3.24 6.26
CA MET A 65 -3.34 2.91 7.59
C MET A 65 -3.88 4.15 8.32
N GLN A 66 -3.16 5.28 8.26
CA GLN A 66 -3.53 6.55 8.90
C GLN A 66 -4.65 7.29 8.16
N GLY A 67 -4.80 7.08 6.86
CA GLY A 67 -5.83 7.70 6.00
C GLY A 67 -7.27 7.41 6.41
N ARG A 68 -7.51 6.55 7.41
CA ARG A 68 -8.84 6.29 7.99
C ARG A 68 -9.19 7.11 9.23
N GLU A 69 -8.28 7.88 9.82
CA GLU A 69 -8.58 8.66 11.03
C GLU A 69 -9.21 10.04 10.78
N CYS A 70 -9.48 10.46 9.54
CA CYS A 70 -10.18 11.71 9.28
C CYS A 70 -11.42 11.58 8.36
N GLY A 71 -12.57 11.36 9.00
CA GLY A 71 -13.73 12.23 8.83
C GLY A 71 -14.77 11.91 7.75
N CYS A 72 -15.69 10.98 8.03
CA CYS A 72 -17.13 11.22 7.79
C CYS A 72 -18.04 10.20 8.49
N THR A 73 -18.10 10.27 9.83
CA THR A 73 -19.40 10.13 10.51
C THR A 73 -19.93 11.53 10.81
N CYS A 74 -20.05 12.35 9.77
CA CYS A 74 -20.93 13.52 9.76
C CYS A 74 -22.39 13.05 9.71
N LYS A 75 -22.80 12.16 10.63
CA LYS A 75 -24.22 12.07 11.00
C LYS A 75 -24.55 13.36 11.75
N LYS A 76 -25.03 14.37 11.01
CA LYS A 76 -25.63 15.62 11.52
C LYS A 76 -24.78 16.35 12.57
N GLY A 77 -23.76 17.12 12.18
CA GLY A 77 -23.11 18.00 13.18
C GLY A 77 -21.95 18.88 12.75
N CYS A 78 -21.24 18.59 11.67
CA CYS A 78 -20.19 19.48 11.14
C CYS A 78 -20.81 20.63 10.33
N CYS A 79 -21.38 21.61 11.03
CA CYS A 79 -21.53 23.01 10.62
C CYS A 79 -22.37 23.75 11.67
N LYS A 80 -21.72 24.31 12.70
CA LYS A 80 -22.07 25.51 13.48
C LYS A 80 -21.57 25.37 14.93
N GLN A 81 -20.30 25.72 15.16
CA GLN A 81 -20.00 26.42 16.41
C GLN A 81 -20.51 27.85 16.27
N LYS A 82 -21.78 28.06 16.65
CA LYS A 82 -22.22 29.34 17.21
C LYS A 82 -22.01 29.25 18.72
N LYS A 83 -21.00 29.95 19.22
CA LYS A 83 -21.14 30.93 20.31
C LYS A 83 -19.82 31.65 20.50
#